data_AF-A0AAQ3EUD3-F1
#
_entry.id   AF-A0AAQ3EUD3-F1
#
_cell.length_a   1.000
_cell.length_b   1.000
_cell.length_c   1.000
_cell.angle_alpha   90.00
_cell.angle_beta   90.00
_cell.angle_gamma   90.00
#
_symmetry.space_group_name_H-M   'P 1'
#
loop_
_entity.id
_entity.type
_entity.pdbx_description
1 polymer ?
#
loop_
_entity_poly.entity_id
_entity_poly.type
_entity_poly.pdbx_seq_one_letter_code
_entity_poly.pdbx_strand_id
1 'polypeptide(L)' 'MYLISQVWSKAKFHTVISESESFHQKALCKLEAQGGKVVRTERIDNTLGSVIVNGKRSVWPLTKSEGAGPDV' A
#
# COMPACT_ATOMS: atom_id res chain seq x y z
N MET A 1 1.03 4.04 -3.38
CA MET A 1 0.38 2.86 -4.00
C MET A 1 0.46 1.80 -2.94
N TYR A 2 -0.65 1.14 -2.62
CA TYR A 2 -0.71 0.13 -1.57
C TYR A 2 -0.93 -1.24 -2.19
N LEU A 3 -0.20 -2.23 -1.71
CA LEU A 3 -0.43 -3.65 -1.95
C LEU A 3 -1.14 -4.22 -0.74
N ILE A 4 -2.20 -4.98 -0.97
CA ILE A 4 -2.99 -5.62 0.06
C ILE A 4 -3.09 -7.10 -0.30
N SER A 5 -2.64 -7.97 0.59
CA SER A 5 -2.78 -9.42 0.39
C SER A 5 -3.43 -10.05 1.60
N GLN A 6 -4.36 -10.96 1.35
CA GLN A 6 -4.94 -11.83 2.36
C GLN A 6 -4.24 -13.19 2.30
N VAL A 7 -3.79 -13.66 3.47
CA VAL A 7 -3.13 -14.94 3.65
C VAL A 7 -3.97 -15.80 4.59
N TRP A 8 -4.30 -17.01 4.17
CA TRP A 8 -4.92 -18.01 5.04
C TRP A 8 -3.85 -18.81 5.77
N SER A 9 -3.87 -18.80 7.10
CA SER A 9 -2.94 -19.60 7.92
C SER A 9 -3.53 -19.84 9.31
N LYS A 10 -3.29 -21.01 9.90
CA LYS A 10 -3.75 -21.37 11.26
C LYS A 10 -5.25 -21.08 11.48
N ALA A 11 -6.08 -21.47 10.52
CA ALA A 11 -7.53 -21.27 10.52
C ALA A 11 -8.01 -19.82 10.64
N LYS A 12 -7.20 -18.84 10.20
CA LYS A 12 -7.57 -17.43 10.17
C LYS A 12 -7.01 -16.72 8.94
N PHE A 13 -7.60 -15.57 8.62
CA PHE A 13 -7.07 -14.65 7.62
C PHE A 13 -6.12 -13.64 8.25
N HIS A 14 -4.99 -13.43 7.62
CA HIS A 14 -4.02 -12.38 7.91
C HIS A 14 -4.01 -11.40 6.74
N THR A 15 -4.14 -10.11 7.03
CA THR A 15 -4.03 -9.07 6.00
C THR A 15 -2.64 -8.43 6.07
N VAL A 16 -1.93 -8.43 4.96
CA VAL A 16 -0.64 -7.73 4.78
C VAL A 16 -0.91 -6.50 3.94
N ILE A 17 -0.52 -5.33 4.43
CA ILE A 17 -0.65 -4.05 3.73
C ILE A 17 0.74 -3.41 3.67
N SER A 18 1.18 -2.98 2.50
CA SER A 18 2.47 -2.30 2.33
C SER A 18 2.44 -1.30 1.18
N GLU A 19 3.21 -0.23 1.31
CA GLU A 19 3.47 0.72 0.23
C GLU A 19 4.65 0.30 -0.67
N SER A 20 5.42 -0.71 -0.25
CA SER A 20 6.62 -1.17 -0.95
C SER A 20 6.52 -2.65 -1.32
N GLU A 21 6.71 -2.95 -2.60
CA GLU A 21 6.66 -4.31 -3.13
C GLU A 21 7.68 -5.24 -2.48
N SER A 22 8.90 -4.76 -2.24
CA SER A 22 9.96 -5.57 -1.63
C SER A 22 9.65 -5.97 -0.19
N PHE A 23 9.12 -5.03 0.60
CA PHE A 23 8.68 -5.31 1.97
C PHE A 23 7.44 -6.19 2.00
N HIS A 24 6.49 -5.95 1.09
CA HIS A 24 5.29 -6.76 0.94
C HIS A 24 5.63 -8.22 0.67
N GLN A 25 6.46 -8.47 -0.34
CA GLN A 25 6.89 -9.81 -0.71
C GLN A 25 7.64 -10.51 0.42
N LYS A 26 8.53 -9.78 1.13
CA LYS A 26 9.25 -10.32 2.28
C LYS A 26 8.30 -10.74 3.41
N ALA A 27 7.20 -10.01 3.63
CA ALA A 27 6.18 -10.38 4.61
C ALA A 27 5.39 -11.62 4.17
N LEU A 28 5.02 -11.71 2.89
CA LEU A 28 4.35 -12.88 2.32
C LEU A 28 5.22 -14.14 2.45
N CYS A 29 6.49 -14.09 2.04
CA CYS A 29 7.40 -15.23 2.16
C CYS A 29 7.53 -15.74 3.60
N LYS A 30 7.51 -14.85 4.60
CA LYS A 30 7.53 -15.25 6.01
C LYS A 30 6.25 -15.98 6.44
N LEU A 31 5.09 -15.57 5.93
CA LEU A 31 3.82 -16.21 6.23
C LEU A 31 3.68 -17.55 5.50
N GLU A 32 4.14 -17.62 4.25
CA GLU A 32 4.19 -18.87 3.47
C GLU A 32 5.14 -19.89 4.09
N ALA A 33 6.32 -19.47 4.55
CA ALA A 33 7.25 -20.34 5.29
C ALA A 33 6.65 -20.91 6.59
N GLN A 34 5.60 -20.28 7.14
CA GLN A 34 4.85 -20.77 8.30
C GLN A 34 3.63 -21.64 7.90
N GLY A 35 3.52 -22.03 6.63
CA GLY A 35 2.40 -22.81 6.10
C GLY A 35 1.18 -21.96 5.71
N GLY A 36 1.34 -20.64 5.54
CA GLY A 36 0.30 -19.77 5.02
C GLY A 36 0.15 -19.88 3.49
N LYS A 37 -1.04 -19.56 2.99
CA LYS A 37 -1.33 -19.50 1.55
C LYS A 37 -1.97 -18.16 1.20
N VAL A 38 -1.40 -17.44 0.25
CA VAL A 38 -2.03 -16.23 -0.30
C VAL A 38 -3.32 -16.61 -1.03
N VAL A 39 -4.43 -15.99 -0.64
CA VAL A 39 -5.76 -16.25 -1.21
C VAL A 39 -6.27 -15.10 -2.07
N ARG A 40 -5.82 -13.88 -1.80
CA ARG A 40 -6.21 -12.68 -2.54
C ARG A 40 -5.07 -11.68 -2.49
N THR A 41 -4.82 -11.00 -3.60
CA THR A 41 -3.90 -9.86 -3.68
C THR A 41 -4.58 -8.76 -4.47
N GLU A 42 -4.50 -7.55 -3.95
CA GLU A 42 -5.04 -6.33 -4.53
C GLU A 42 -3.97 -5.26 -4.55
N ARG A 43 -4.04 -4.40 -5.56
CA ARG A 43 -3.23 -3.21 -5.67
C ARG A 43 -4.15 -2.02 -5.74
N ILE A 44 -3.93 -1.07 -4.84
CA ILE A 44 -4.60 0.22 -4.83
C ILE A 44 -3.56 1.25 -5.22
N ASP A 45 -3.64 1.74 -6.45
CA ASP A 45 -2.82 2.89 -6.84
C ASP A 45 -3.27 4.11 -6.04
N ASN A 46 -2.29 4.92 -5.60
CA ASN A 46 -2.59 6.22 -5.02
C ASN A 46 -3.06 7.10 -6.17
N THR A 47 -4.33 6.98 -6.54
CA THR A 47 -4.97 7.99 -7.36
C THR A 47 -4.93 9.27 -6.54
N LEU A 48 -4.18 10.24 -7.06
CA LEU A 48 -3.97 11.53 -6.41
C LEU A 48 -5.31 12.05 -5.92
N GLY A 49 -5.41 12.34 -4.62
CA GLY A 49 -6.56 13.04 -4.09
C GLY A 49 -6.70 14.37 -4.82
N SER A 50 -7.92 14.79 -5.11
CA SER A 50 -8.17 16.13 -5.62
C SER A 50 -8.92 16.90 -4.57
N VAL A 51 -8.43 18.08 -4.21
CA VAL A 51 -9.16 19.02 -3.36
C VAL A 51 -9.72 20.13 -4.23
N ILE A 52 -10.86 20.69 -3.83
CA ILE A 52 -11.43 21.85 -4.53
C ILE A 52 -10.86 23.10 -3.86
N VAL A 53 -10.11 23.90 -4.63
CA VAL A 53 -9.58 25.20 -4.19
C VAL A 53 -10.26 26.27 -5.04
N ASN A 54 -10.95 27.21 -4.40
CA ASN A 54 -11.67 28.30 -5.08
C ASN A 54 -12.58 27.81 -6.23
N GLY A 55 -13.32 26.72 -6.01
CA GLY A 55 -14.25 26.15 -6.99
C GLY A 55 -13.58 25.38 -8.13
N LYS A 56 -12.25 25.25 -8.16
CA LYS A 56 -11.51 24.45 -9.15
C LYS A 56 -10.97 23.17 -8.52
N ARG A 57 -11.12 22.05 -9.23
CA ARG A 57 -10.57 20.75 -8.82
C ARG A 57 -9.05 20.78 -9.04
N SER A 58 -8.30 20.79 -7.95
CA SER A 58 -6.84 20.79 -7.96
C SER A 58 -6.33 19.43 -7.52
N VAL A 59 -5.45 18.83 -8.31
CA VAL A 59 -4.76 17.59 -7.96
C VAL A 59 -3.79 17.90 -6.81
N TRP A 60 -3.96 17.21 -5.67
CA TRP A 60 -3.07 17.33 -4.54
C TRP A 60 -2.39 15.98 -4.27
N PRO A 61 -1.05 15.91 -4.28
CA PRO A 61 -0.37 14.68 -3.91
C PRO A 61 -0.66 14.37 -2.44
N LEU A 62 -1.38 13.25 -2.21
CA LEU A 62 -1.73 12.78 -0.86
C LEU A 62 -0.51 12.21 -0.09
N THR A 63 0.59 11.96 -0.80
CA THR A 63 1.86 11.54 -0.20
C THR A 63 2.82 12.70 -0.22
N LYS A 64 3.36 13.05 0.95
CA LYS A 64 4.60 13.83 1.01
C LYS A 64 5.64 13.10 0.17
N SER A 65 6.20 13.76 -0.83
CA SER A 65 7.44 13.31 -1.44
C SER A 65 8.49 13.24 -0.34
N GLU A 66 9.04 12.05 -0.09
CA GLU A 66 10.34 11.97 0.59
C GLU A 66 11.35 12.65 -0.33
N GLY A 67 11.80 13.85 0.05
CA GLY A 67 12.86 14.58 -0.65
C GLY A 67 12.38 15.71 -1.56
N ALA A 68 12.15 16.86 -0.95
CA ALA A 68 12.75 18.15 -1.31
C ALA A 68 12.14 19.19 -0.36
N GLY A 69 12.80 19.42 0.78
CA GLY A 69 12.58 20.67 1.50
C GLY A 69 12.90 21.82 0.54
N PRO A 70 12.19 22.95 0.62
CA PRO A 70 12.54 24.10 -0.19
C PRO A 70 13.93 24.58 0.25
N ASP A 71 14.91 24.52 -0.67
CA ASP A 71 16.07 25.41 -0.62
C ASP A 71 15.54 26.84 -0.76
N VAL A 72 15.37 27.53 0.38
CA VAL A 72 15.24 28.98 0.49
C VAL A 72 16.07 29.45 1.67
#